data_AF-A0AAD4M8L8-F1
#
_entry.id   AF-A0AAD4M8L8-F1
#
_cell.length_a   1.000
_cell.length_b   1.000
_cell.length_c   1.000
_cell.angle_alpha   90.00
_cell.angle_beta   90.00
_cell.angle_gamma   90.00
#
_symmetry.space_group_name_H-M   'P 1'
#
loop_
_entity.id
_entity.type
_entity.pdbx_description
1 polymer ?
#
loop_
_entity_poly.entity_id
_entity_poly.type
_entity_poly.pdbx_seq_one_letter_code
_entity_poly.pdbx_strand_id
1 'polypeptide(L)' 'PFDDADADIILRSADNFDFRVYRVILSKASPVFRDMFTFPHPGSCGKSDDDDHKDGLPLVRLPESSA' A
#
# COMPACT_ATOMS: atom_id res chain seq x y z
N PRO A 1 -7.02 16.03 -0.55
CA PRO A 1 -5.96 15.33 -1.32
C PRO A 1 -5.47 14.15 -0.46
N PHE A 2 -5.01 13.05 -1.06
CA PHE A 2 -4.76 11.74 -0.41
C PHE A 2 -3.57 11.74 0.57
N ASP A 3 -3.66 12.58 1.60
CA ASP A 3 -2.71 12.75 2.70
C ASP A 3 -3.50 12.82 4.02
N ASP A 4 -4.32 11.80 4.25
CA ASP A 4 -5.10 11.68 5.48
C ASP A 4 -4.27 10.95 6.53
N ALA A 5 -4.24 11.47 7.76
CA ALA A 5 -3.46 10.90 8.85
C ALA A 5 -4.09 9.60 9.39
N ASP A 6 -5.39 9.40 9.18
CA ASP A 6 -6.11 8.20 9.60
C ASP A 6 -6.02 7.06 8.56
N ALA A 7 -5.36 7.30 7.43
CA ALA A 7 -5.13 6.28 6.42
C ALA A 7 -4.34 5.07 6.98
N ASP A 8 -4.79 3.86 6.67
CA ASP A 8 -4.14 2.63 7.12
C ASP A 8 -3.00 2.13 6.22
N ILE A 9 -2.79 2.74 5.04
CA ILE A 9 -1.81 2.26 4.05
C ILE A 9 -1.28 3.40 3.17
N ILE A 10 -0.03 3.29 2.78
CA ILE A 10 0.63 4.21 1.85
C ILE A 10 0.87 3.50 0.52
N LEU A 11 0.42 4.10 -0.56
CA LEU A 11 0.64 3.63 -1.92
C LEU A 11 1.75 4.47 -2.54
N ARG A 12 2.87 3.85 -2.92
CA ARG A 12 3.98 4.53 -3.60
C ARG A 12 3.89 4.29 -5.10
N SER A 13 3.76 5.35 -5.87
CA SER A 13 3.87 5.31 -7.33
C SER A 13 5.32 5.08 -7.77
N ALA A 14 5.52 4.70 -9.04
CA ALA A 14 6.84 4.53 -9.64
C ALA A 14 7.68 5.82 -9.58
N ASP A 15 7.04 6.98 -9.57
CA ASP A 15 7.66 8.31 -9.45
C ASP A 15 7.96 8.70 -7.98
N ASN A 16 7.98 7.74 -7.05
CA ASN A 16 8.20 7.96 -5.62
C ASN A 16 7.16 8.87 -4.92
N PHE A 17 6.01 9.12 -5.56
CA PHE A 17 4.88 9.80 -4.94
C PHE A 17 4.13 8.86 -4.00
N ASP A 18 3.94 9.30 -2.75
CA ASP A 18 3.24 8.56 -1.72
C ASP A 18 1.79 9.06 -1.58
N PHE A 19 0.85 8.11 -1.56
CA PHE A 19 -0.57 8.37 -1.43
C PHE A 19 -1.10 7.65 -0.18
N ARG A 20 -1.56 8.42 0.80
CA ARG A 20 -2.20 7.88 2.00
C ARG A 20 -3.65 7.54 1.67
N VAL A 21 -3.98 6.25 1.69
CA VAL A 21 -5.31 5.76 1.33
C VAL A 21 -5.78 4.70 2.31
N TYR A 22 -7.08 4.41 2.32
CA TYR A 22 -7.62 3.36 3.17
C TYR A 22 -7.67 2.04 2.42
N ARG A 23 -7.16 0.97 3.05
CA ARG A 23 -7.22 -0.40 2.54
C ARG A 23 -8.64 -0.81 2.14
N VAL A 24 -9.66 -0.31 2.83
CA VAL A 24 -11.07 -0.60 2.53
C VAL A 24 -11.49 -0.02 1.18
N ILE A 25 -11.03 1.19 0.84
CA ILE A 25 -11.34 1.84 -0.44
C ILE A 25 -10.66 1.05 -1.57
N LEU A 26 -9.38 0.72 -1.41
CA LEU A 26 -8.64 -0.10 -2.38
C LEU A 26 -9.29 -1.49 -2.57
N SER A 27 -9.71 -2.14 -1.48
CA SER A 27 -10.41 -3.43 -1.52
C SER A 27 -11.75 -3.37 -2.24
N LYS A 28 -12.43 -2.23 -2.17
CA LYS A 28 -13.70 -1.99 -2.87
C LYS A 28 -13.47 -1.62 -4.33
N ALA A 29 -12.39 -0.91 -4.62
CA ALA A 29 -12.03 -0.48 -5.96
C ALA A 29 -11.49 -1.62 -6.83
N SER A 30 -10.74 -2.57 -6.26
CA SER A 30 -10.24 -3.74 -6.99
C SER A 30 -10.18 -4.99 -6.10
N PRO A 31 -10.68 -6.15 -6.60
CA PRO A 31 -10.58 -7.42 -5.89
C PRO A 31 -9.12 -7.88 -5.72
N VAL A 32 -8.19 -7.40 -6.56
CA VAL A 32 -6.75 -7.71 -6.42
C VAL A 32 -6.20 -7.16 -5.10
N PHE A 33 -6.51 -5.90 -4.77
CA PHE A 33 -6.10 -5.31 -3.50
C PHE A 33 -6.80 -5.98 -2.32
N ARG A 34 -8.07 -6.33 -2.47
CA ARG A 34 -8.80 -7.08 -1.45
C ARG A 34 -8.11 -8.41 -1.13
N ASP A 35 -7.71 -9.15 -2.16
CA ASP A 35 -7.00 -10.41 -2.00
C ASP A 35 -5.60 -10.19 -1.40
N MET A 36 -4.91 -9.14 -1.84
CA MET A 36 -3.60 -8.75 -1.31
C MET A 36 -3.62 -8.46 0.20
N PHE A 37 -4.67 -7.83 0.70
CA PHE A 37 -4.84 -7.55 2.13
C PHE A 37 -5.45 -8.71 2.93
N THR A 38 -6.20 -9.61 2.28
CA THR A 38 -6.79 -10.76 2.96
C THR A 38 -5.79 -11.90 3.13
N PHE A 39 -4.82 -12.02 2.22
CA PHE A 39 -3.72 -12.95 2.37
C PHE A 39 -2.56 -12.25 3.09
N PRO A 40 -2.04 -12.83 4.19
CA PRO A 40 -0.79 -12.35 4.76
C PRO A 40 0.30 -12.54 3.70
N HIS A 41 0.71 -11.44 3.07
CA HIS A 41 1.77 -11.49 2.08
C HIS A 41 3.05 -11.99 2.78
N PRO A 42 3.77 -12.99 2.22
CA PRO A 42 5.01 -13.50 2.79
C PRO A 42 6.18 -12.47 2.78
N GLY A 43 5.92 -11.21 2.40
CA GLY A 43 6.84 -10.08 2.58
C GLY A 43 6.67 -9.34 3.92
N SER A 44 5.56 -9.55 4.65
CA SER A 44 5.32 -8.89 5.94
C SER A 44 6.03 -9.56 7.12
N CYS A 45 6.70 -10.69 6.90
CA CYS A 45 7.51 -11.36 7.91
C CYS A 45 9.01 -11.04 7.72
N GLY A 46 9.42 -9.88 8.24
CA GLY A 46 10.78 -9.71 8.73
C GLY A 46 11.88 -9.54 7.67
N LYS A 47 11.85 -8.44 6.93
CA LYS A 47 13.09 -7.73 6.61
C LYS A 47 12.90 -6.24 6.87
N SER A 48 13.75 -5.73 7.76
CA SER A 48 13.92 -4.33 8.07
C SER A 48 14.56 -3.61 6.88
N ASP A 49 13.78 -3.39 5.84
CA ASP A 49 14.12 -2.44 4.80
C ASP A 49 13.18 -1.25 5.01
N ASP A 50 13.77 -0.10 5.37
CA ASP A 50 13.10 1.18 5.63
C ASP A 50 12.18 1.66 4.47
N ASP A 51 12.26 1.00 3.30
CA ASP A 51 11.46 1.33 2.11
C ASP A 51 10.05 0.70 2.11
N ASP A 52 9.78 -0.34 2.90
CA ASP A 52 8.50 -1.07 2.91
C ASP A 52 7.48 -0.55 3.97
N HIS A 53 7.90 0.34 4.87
CA HIS A 53 7.02 0.98 5.84
C HIS A 53 7.33 2.47 5.94
N LYS A 54 6.31 3.32 5.82
CA LYS A 54 6.45 4.78 5.96
C LYS A 54 5.42 5.28 6.97
N ASP A 55 5.82 6.15 7.88
CA ASP A 55 4.95 6.67 8.95
C ASP A 55 4.42 5.59 9.93
N GLY A 56 5.02 4.40 9.96
CA GLY A 56 4.52 3.23 10.71
C GLY A 56 3.38 2.49 10.01
N LEU A 57 3.05 2.87 8.77
CA LEU A 57 2.07 2.21 7.92
C LEU A 57 2.76 1.34 6.87
N PRO A 58 2.13 0.24 6.44
CA PRO A 58 2.64 -0.55 5.32
C PRO A 58 2.69 0.31 4.05
N LEU A 59 3.80 0.27 3.34
CA LEU A 59 3.98 0.92 2.06
C LEU A 59 3.91 -0.11 0.93
N VAL A 60 2.98 0.10 0.00
CA VAL A 60 2.83 -0.74 -1.19
C VAL A 60 3.32 0.03 -2.41
N ARG A 61 4.43 -0.42 -2.98
CA ARG A 61 4.93 0.06 -4.27
C ARG A 61 4.06 -0.49 -5.39
N LEU A 62 3.44 0.39 -6.15
CA LEU A 62 2.74 0.02 -7.37
C LEU A 62 3.60 0.34 -8.59
N PRO A 63 4.11 -0.66 -9.32
CA PRO A 63 4.52 -0.41 -10.69
C PRO A 63 3.27 -0.01 -11.47
N GLU A 64 3.35 1.06 -12.25
CA GLU A 64 2.27 1.49 -13.15
C GLU A 64 2.08 0.40 -14.22
N SER A 65 1.36 -0.67 -13.88
CA SER A 65 1.02 -1.73 -14.82
C SER A 65 -0.09 -1.21 -15.71
N SER A 66 0.32 -0.46 -16.73
CA SER A 66 -0.48 -0.27 -17.93
C SER A 66 -0.64 -1.65 -18.58
N ALA A 67 -1.82 -2.25 -18.44
CA ALA A 67 -2.26 -3.36 -19.28
C ALA A 67 -3.10 -2.80 -20.44
#